data_AF-A0A392Q101-F1
#
_entry.id   AF-A0A392Q101-F1
#
_cell.length_a   1.000
_cell.length_b   1.000
_cell.length_c   1.000
_cell.angle_alpha   90.00
_cell.angle_beta   90.00
_cell.angle_gamma   90.00
#
_symmetry.space_group_name_H-M   'P 1'
#
loop_
_entity.id
_entity.type
_entity.pdbx_description
1 polymer ?
#
loop_
_entity_poly.entity_id
_entity_poly.type
_entity_poly.pdbx_seq_one_letter_code
_entity_poly.pdbx_strand_id
1 'polypeptide(L)'
;MVLLLGAFYLLSRYAIHCTWVTSEAYSSPSIVLAARGAHGQRVIFDDYREAYFWLRQNTAPDAKVMSWWDYGYQITAMGNRTVIVDNNTWNNTHIATVGRAMSSYEDEAYDIMRSLDVDY
;
A
#
# COMPACT_ATOMS: atom_id res chain seq x y z
N MET A 1 22.57 -20.75 41.28
CA MET A 1 23.07 -19.39 40.94
C MET A 1 23.38 -19.23 39.44
N VAL A 2 24.16 -20.12 38.82
CA VAL A 2 24.49 -20.07 37.37
C VAL A 2 23.25 -20.09 36.45
N LEU A 3 22.24 -20.90 36.79
CA LEU A 3 20.99 -21.01 36.02
C LEU A 3 20.19 -19.69 36.00
N LEU A 4 20.15 -18.97 37.13
CA LEU A 4 19.49 -17.67 37.24
C LEU A 4 20.24 -16.58 36.45
N LEU A 5 21.58 -16.60 36.49
CA LEU A 5 22.41 -15.67 35.70
C LEU A 5 22.28 -15.94 34.19
N GLY A 6 22.26 -17.21 33.79
CA GLY A 6 22.03 -17.61 32.40
C GLY A 6 20.64 -17.18 31.90
N ALA A 7 19.59 -17.41 32.70
CA ALA A 7 18.24 -16.96 32.38
C ALA A 7 18.16 -15.42 32.26
N PHE A 8 18.76 -14.67 33.20
CA PHE A 8 18.80 -13.21 33.15
C PHE A 8 19.54 -12.68 31.91
N TYR A 9 20.67 -13.30 31.54
CA TYR A 9 21.41 -12.94 30.33
C TYR A 9 20.56 -13.15 29.07
N LEU A 10 19.92 -14.32 28.94
CA LEU A 10 19.06 -14.62 27.79
C LEU A 10 17.88 -13.66 27.69
N LEU A 11 17.20 -13.35 28.80
CA LEU A 11 16.10 -12.39 28.82
C LEU A 11 16.55 -10.97 28.46
N SER A 12 17.72 -10.55 28.94
CA SER A 12 18.28 -9.23 28.59
C SER A 12 18.64 -9.16 27.11
N ARG A 13 19.25 -10.22 26.56
CA ARG A 13 19.56 -10.32 25.13
C ARG A 13 18.30 -10.34 24.27
N TYR A 14 17.26 -11.04 24.71
CA TYR A 14 15.95 -11.05 24.05
C TYR A 14 15.34 -9.64 24.01
N ALA A 15 15.31 -8.93 25.14
CA ALA A 15 14.78 -7.57 25.20
C ALA A 15 15.53 -6.61 24.26
N ILE A 16 16.87 -6.62 24.29
CA ILE A 16 17.71 -5.79 23.40
C ILE A 16 17.45 -6.15 21.93
N HIS A 17 17.37 -7.45 21.61
CA HIS A 17 17.12 -7.91 20.25
C HIS A 17 15.74 -7.46 19.76
N CYS A 18 14.68 -7.64 20.54
CA CYS A 18 13.34 -7.17 20.19
C CYS A 18 13.29 -5.67 19.98
N THR A 19 13.92 -4.86 20.84
CA THR A 19 13.96 -3.40 20.66
C THR A 19 14.67 -3.01 19.37
N TRP A 20 15.82 -3.62 19.08
CA TRP A 20 16.57 -3.34 17.87
C TRP A 20 15.80 -3.74 16.59
N VAL A 21 15.24 -4.96 16.55
CA VAL A 21 14.46 -5.44 15.40
C VAL A 21 13.23 -4.56 15.18
N THR A 22 12.50 -4.20 16.24
CA THR A 22 11.34 -3.31 16.13
C THR A 22 11.73 -1.96 15.54
N SER A 23 12.83 -1.38 16.03
CA SER A 23 13.31 -0.06 15.59
C SER A 23 13.78 -0.04 14.14
N GLU A 24 14.47 -1.08 13.68
CA GLU A 24 15.11 -1.07 12.36
C GLU A 24 14.23 -1.68 11.27
N ALA A 25 13.43 -2.71 11.58
CA ALA A 25 12.71 -3.47 10.57
C ALA A 25 11.19 -3.21 10.54
N TYR A 26 10.55 -2.99 11.71
CA TYR A 26 9.08 -2.91 11.78
C TYR A 26 8.54 -1.49 11.85
N SER A 27 9.30 -0.52 12.37
CA SER A 27 8.88 0.90 12.43
C SER A 27 9.14 1.67 11.13
N SER A 28 8.61 1.18 10.01
CA SER A 28 8.62 1.87 8.72
C SER A 28 7.18 2.10 8.22
N PRO A 29 6.76 3.34 7.95
CA PRO A 29 5.43 3.61 7.37
C PRO A 29 5.36 3.13 5.92
N SER A 30 4.21 2.59 5.50
CA SER A 30 4.00 2.09 4.12
C SER A 30 3.40 3.12 3.16
N ILE A 31 2.97 4.28 3.65
CA ILE A 31 2.37 5.36 2.83
C ILE A 31 3.36 6.49 2.52
N VAL A 32 4.36 6.67 3.39
CA VAL A 32 5.42 7.67 3.22
C VAL A 32 6.71 6.89 3.05
N LEU A 33 7.34 7.05 1.89
CA LEU A 33 8.61 6.35 1.62
C LEU A 33 9.76 7.20 2.13
N ALA A 34 10.67 6.59 2.89
CA ALA A 34 11.88 7.24 3.33
C ALA A 34 13.09 6.57 2.65
N ALA A 35 13.89 7.37 1.94
CA ALA A 35 15.18 6.92 1.40
C ALA A 35 16.33 7.65 2.10
N ARG A 36 17.51 7.06 2.04
CA ARG A 36 18.76 7.71 2.45
C ARG A 36 19.51 8.13 1.18
N GLY A 37 19.76 9.43 1.04
CA GLY A 37 20.56 9.96 -0.05
C GLY A 37 22.05 9.62 0.08
N ALA A 38 22.82 9.89 -0.96
CA ALA A 38 24.24 9.52 -1.05
C ALA A 38 25.13 10.06 0.09
N HIS A 39 24.71 11.14 0.78
CA HIS A 39 25.43 11.74 1.90
C HIS A 39 24.75 11.49 3.25
N GLY A 40 23.87 10.48 3.34
CA GLY A 40 23.19 10.09 4.58
C GLY A 40 21.98 10.95 4.96
N GLN A 41 21.64 11.96 4.15
CA GLN A 41 20.43 12.76 4.35
C GLN A 41 19.17 11.90 4.15
N ARG A 42 18.20 12.06 5.06
CA ARG A 42 16.88 11.42 4.92
C ARG A 42 16.05 12.19 3.90
N VAL A 43 15.63 11.51 2.85
CA VAL A 43 14.68 12.01 1.84
C VAL A 43 13.34 11.35 2.10
N ILE A 44 12.27 12.13 2.07
CA ILE A 44 10.91 11.66 2.30
C ILE A 44 10.13 11.88 1.01
N PHE A 45 9.58 10.81 0.44
CA PHE A 45 8.66 10.85 -0.70
C PHE A 45 7.24 10.66 -0.18
N ASP A 46 6.35 11.54 -0.60
CA ASP A 46 4.98 11.61 -0.12
C ASP A 46 3.92 11.46 -1.20
N ASP A 47 4.35 10.89 -2.33
CA ASP A 47 3.63 10.91 -3.59
C ASP A 47 2.27 10.21 -3.50
N TYR A 48 2.16 9.15 -2.69
CA TYR A 48 0.88 8.46 -2.46
C TYR A 48 -0.16 9.39 -1.84
N ARG A 49 0.19 10.12 -0.77
CA ARG A 49 -0.75 11.04 -0.12
C ARG A 49 -1.13 12.19 -1.03
N GLU A 50 -0.15 12.73 -1.75
CA GLU A 50 -0.40 13.78 -2.74
C GLU A 50 -1.35 13.33 -3.84
N ALA A 51 -1.09 12.17 -4.47
CA ALA A 51 -1.92 11.62 -5.54
C ALA A 51 -3.36 11.32 -5.07
N TYR A 52 -3.52 10.68 -3.89
CA TYR A 52 -4.84 10.43 -3.33
C TYR A 52 -5.58 11.72 -2.99
N PHE A 53 -4.86 12.73 -2.48
CA PHE A 53 -5.46 14.02 -2.18
C PHE A 53 -5.89 14.77 -3.44
N TRP A 54 -5.09 14.69 -4.52
CA TRP A 54 -5.46 15.23 -5.81
C TRP A 54 -6.72 14.58 -6.35
N LEU A 55 -6.80 13.24 -6.34
CA LEU A 55 -8.01 12.49 -6.73
C LEU A 55 -9.22 12.97 -5.93
N ARG A 56 -9.06 13.16 -4.62
CA ARG A 56 -10.13 13.60 -3.73
C ARG A 56 -10.68 14.98 -4.06
N GLN A 57 -9.81 15.92 -4.41
CA GLN A 57 -10.19 17.33 -4.59
C GLN A 57 -10.55 17.71 -6.03
N ASN A 58 -10.04 16.99 -7.02
CA ASN A 58 -10.08 17.44 -8.42
C ASN A 58 -10.93 16.56 -9.35
N THR A 59 -11.51 15.47 -8.85
CA THR A 59 -12.39 14.59 -9.62
C THR A 59 -13.83 14.64 -9.10
N ALA A 60 -14.80 14.17 -9.90
CA ALA A 60 -16.19 14.10 -9.46
C ALA A 60 -16.35 13.17 -8.23
N PRO A 61 -17.25 13.45 -7.28
CA PRO A 61 -17.42 12.61 -6.07
C PRO A 61 -17.83 11.16 -6.36
N ASP A 62 -18.51 10.93 -7.48
CA ASP A 62 -18.97 9.63 -7.97
C ASP A 62 -17.99 8.94 -8.93
N ALA A 63 -16.83 9.57 -9.20
CA ALA A 63 -15.83 9.00 -10.08
C ALA A 63 -15.33 7.64 -9.59
N LYS A 64 -15.16 6.70 -10.52
CA LYS A 64 -14.74 5.32 -10.29
C LYS A 64 -13.30 5.12 -10.74
N VAL A 65 -12.47 4.68 -9.80
CA VAL A 65 -11.03 4.49 -9.99
C VAL A 65 -10.72 3.00 -10.12
N MET A 66 -10.07 2.62 -11.22
CA MET A 66 -9.51 1.29 -11.41
C MET A 66 -8.05 1.27 -10.96
N SER A 67 -7.77 0.45 -9.95
CA SER A 67 -6.41 0.17 -9.49
C SER A 67 -6.21 -1.32 -9.32
N TRP A 68 -4.97 -1.73 -9.05
CA TRP A 68 -4.75 -3.07 -8.52
C TRP A 68 -5.38 -3.21 -7.13
N TRP A 69 -5.75 -4.44 -6.75
CA TRP A 69 -6.53 -4.72 -5.54
C TRP A 69 -5.83 -4.29 -4.26
N ASP A 70 -4.49 -4.30 -4.24
CA ASP A 70 -3.67 -3.92 -3.08
C ASP A 70 -3.91 -2.48 -2.57
N TYR A 71 -4.38 -1.60 -3.44
CA TYR A 71 -4.55 -0.16 -3.15
C TYR A 71 -5.99 0.26 -2.89
N GLY A 72 -6.97 -0.65 -3.05
CA GLY A 72 -8.40 -0.30 -3.00
C GLY A 72 -8.81 0.36 -1.69
N TYR A 73 -8.30 -0.14 -0.56
CA TYR A 73 -8.56 0.47 0.76
C TYR A 73 -7.91 1.85 0.92
N GLN A 74 -6.69 2.05 0.38
CA GLN A 74 -6.00 3.33 0.48
C GLN A 74 -6.72 4.42 -0.33
N ILE A 75 -7.12 4.10 -1.56
CA ILE A 75 -7.86 5.01 -2.43
C ILE A 75 -9.21 5.36 -1.80
N THR A 76 -9.93 4.37 -1.26
CA THR A 76 -11.21 4.61 -0.58
C THR A 76 -11.03 5.52 0.64
N ALA A 77 -10.03 5.24 1.50
CA ALA A 77 -9.83 5.96 2.75
C ALA A 77 -9.25 7.38 2.56
N MET A 78 -8.25 7.53 1.69
CA MET A 78 -7.54 8.80 1.49
C MET A 78 -8.11 9.61 0.33
N GLY A 79 -8.34 8.94 -0.81
CA GLY A 79 -8.89 9.53 -2.03
C GLY A 79 -10.40 9.75 -1.98
N ASN A 80 -11.12 9.02 -1.12
CA ASN A 80 -12.59 9.11 -1.00
C ASN A 80 -13.27 8.95 -2.37
N ARG A 81 -12.92 7.88 -3.09
CA ARG A 81 -13.49 7.52 -4.41
C ARG A 81 -13.91 6.06 -4.44
N THR A 82 -14.85 5.77 -5.32
CA THR A 82 -15.31 4.40 -5.60
C THR A 82 -14.18 3.65 -6.30
N VAL A 83 -13.91 2.42 -5.87
CA VAL A 83 -12.90 1.54 -6.49
C VAL A 83 -13.55 0.34 -7.16
N ILE A 84 -12.97 -0.11 -8.26
CA ILE A 84 -13.46 -1.27 -9.01
C ILE A 84 -13.15 -2.59 -8.27
N VAL A 85 -11.95 -2.70 -7.68
CA VAL A 85 -11.53 -3.86 -6.88
C VAL A 85 -10.95 -3.39 -5.55
N ASP A 86 -11.10 -4.21 -4.51
CA ASP A 86 -10.65 -3.91 -3.15
C ASP A 86 -9.75 -5.01 -2.55
N ASN A 87 -9.14 -4.70 -1.41
CA ASN A 87 -8.25 -5.62 -0.70
C ASN A 87 -8.95 -6.81 -0.04
N ASN A 88 -10.29 -6.89 -0.06
CA ASN A 88 -11.02 -8.01 0.56
C ASN A 88 -10.91 -9.29 -0.29
N THR A 89 -10.70 -9.17 -1.60
CA THR A 89 -10.42 -10.28 -2.52
C THR A 89 -11.48 -11.40 -2.57
N TRP A 90 -12.73 -11.09 -2.23
CA TRP A 90 -13.79 -12.10 -2.16
C TRP A 90 -14.26 -12.61 -3.55
N ASN A 91 -14.07 -11.82 -4.62
CA ASN A 91 -14.44 -12.17 -5.99
C ASN A 91 -13.22 -12.18 -6.93
N ASN A 92 -12.61 -13.36 -7.04
CA ASN A 92 -11.41 -13.56 -7.86
C ASN A 92 -11.66 -13.35 -9.36
N THR A 93 -12.86 -13.64 -9.86
CA THR A 93 -13.19 -13.41 -11.28
C THR A 93 -13.18 -11.93 -11.59
N HIS A 94 -13.70 -11.10 -10.68
CA HIS A 94 -13.68 -9.64 -10.84
C HIS A 94 -12.25 -9.09 -10.85
N ILE A 95 -11.39 -9.60 -9.96
CA ILE A 95 -9.96 -9.26 -9.93
C ILE A 95 -9.27 -9.70 -11.22
N ALA A 96 -9.59 -10.89 -11.73
CA ALA A 96 -9.04 -11.38 -13.00
C ALA A 96 -9.45 -10.50 -14.19
N THR A 97 -10.66 -9.92 -14.19
CA THR A 97 -11.08 -8.96 -15.22
C THR A 97 -10.22 -7.70 -15.20
N VAL A 98 -9.97 -7.12 -14.01
CA VAL A 98 -9.06 -5.97 -13.87
C VAL A 98 -7.62 -6.35 -14.28
N GLY A 99 -7.16 -7.54 -13.89
CA GLY A 99 -5.85 -8.05 -14.30
C GLY A 99 -5.71 -8.21 -15.80
N ARG A 100 -6.76 -8.71 -16.47
CA ARG A 100 -6.81 -8.79 -17.93
C ARG A 100 -6.76 -7.40 -18.57
N ALA A 101 -7.52 -6.42 -18.06
CA ALA A 101 -7.45 -5.06 -18.57
C ALA A 101 -6.03 -4.47 -18.44
N MET A 102 -5.32 -4.75 -17.35
CA MET A 102 -3.95 -4.28 -17.13
C MET A 102 -2.86 -5.04 -17.92
N SER A 103 -3.19 -6.20 -18.50
CA SER A 103 -2.24 -7.05 -19.24
C SER A 103 -2.60 -7.25 -20.72
N SER A 104 -3.65 -6.59 -21.21
CA SER A 104 -4.10 -6.62 -22.61
C SER A 104 -3.60 -5.40 -23.37
N TYR A 105 -3.72 -5.44 -24.71
CA TYR A 105 -3.53 -4.26 -25.55
C TYR A 105 -4.61 -3.21 -25.28
N GLU A 106 -4.32 -1.94 -25.61
CA GLU A 106 -5.17 -0.80 -25.26
C GLU A 106 -6.60 -0.90 -25.82
N ASP A 107 -6.78 -1.47 -27.01
CA ASP A 107 -8.09 -1.66 -27.64
C ASP A 107 -8.97 -2.63 -26.83
N GLU A 108 -8.44 -3.80 -26.47
CA GLU A 108 -9.13 -4.75 -25.61
C GLU A 108 -9.34 -4.21 -24.19
N ALA A 109 -8.34 -3.55 -23.62
CA ALA A 109 -8.39 -2.99 -22.28
C ALA A 109 -9.45 -1.89 -22.17
N TYR A 110 -9.54 -1.04 -23.20
CA TYR A 110 -10.51 0.06 -23.27
C TYR A 110 -11.95 -0.46 -23.27
N ASP A 111 -12.25 -1.52 -24.03
CA ASP A 111 -13.56 -2.16 -24.03
C ASP A 111 -13.93 -2.71 -22.65
N ILE A 112 -12.95 -3.32 -21.94
CA ILE A 112 -13.15 -3.82 -20.57
C ILE A 112 -13.41 -2.66 -19.61
N MET A 113 -12.59 -1.61 -19.63
CA MET A 113 -12.76 -0.43 -18.75
C MET A 113 -14.11 0.25 -18.98
N ARG A 114 -14.55 0.36 -20.23
CA ARG A 114 -15.86 0.90 -20.58
C ARG A 114 -17.01 0.02 -20.08
N SER A 115 -16.84 -1.31 -20.12
CA SER A 115 -17.84 -2.24 -19.59
C SER A 115 -18.00 -2.16 -18.06
N LEU A 116 -16.94 -1.72 -17.37
CA LEU A 116 -16.88 -1.54 -15.92
C LEU A 116 -17.21 -0.10 -15.48
N ASP A 117 -17.47 0.80 -16.43
CA ASP A 117 -17.78 2.22 -16.18
C ASP A 117 -16.65 2.93 -15.40
N VAL A 118 -15.40 2.75 -15.83
CA VAL A 118 -14.21 3.35 -15.19
C VAL A 118 -13.99 4.79 -15.67
N ASP A 119 -13.66 5.69 -14.74
CA ASP A 119 -13.30 7.09 -15.02
C ASP A 119 -11.78 7.36 -14.97
N TYR A 120 -11.07 6.70 -14.04
CA TYR A 120 -9.64 6.90 -13.76
C TYR A 120 -8.89 5.59 -13.51
#